data_AF-A0A350M767-F1
#
_entry.id   AF-A0A350M767-F1
#
_cell.length_a   1.000
_cell.length_b   1.000
_cell.length_c   1.000
_cell.angle_alpha   90.00
_cell.angle_beta   90.00
_cell.angle_gamma   90.00
#
_symmetry.space_group_name_H-M   'P 1'
#
loop_
_entity.id
_entity.type
_entity.pdbx_description
1 polymer ?
#
loop_
_entity_poly.entity_id
_entity_poly.type
_entity_poly.pdbx_seq_one_letter_code
_entity_poly.pdbx_strand_id
1 'polypeptide(L)'
;MKAAKLIFSLIILSFSLHSQEIDDLLVYDQKEYDRLLKSTTYVVLDQYSESGFSKALTAAVEKYWDLTKFEIIDQGTYREYINDKTKSFLTRNYIAGDKDWITLNLFMGGQKSMETKGKIVASVKMKHYTEPDEDMLYKIPVFVQNIQWQFRMVKNNAYTSASDFNKYYKTQSMVMKTRTLYILNQHLTNKVESLEKVKDYYKNDVSLVDAEQINQAITNQDSNVVFLSIVAPTKNWSGRDGYYRIYTANGGQTVIGYTRSVSSSAPLGVTGYDLKTFNK
;
A
#
# COMPACT_ATOMS: atom_id res chain seq x y z
N MET A 1 50.78 -8.25 -26.91
CA MET A 1 50.23 -6.97 -26.38
C MET A 1 49.01 -6.55 -27.23
N LYS A 2 47.80 -6.95 -26.82
CA LYS A 2 46.53 -6.37 -27.28
C LYS A 2 45.59 -6.41 -26.08
N ALA A 3 45.39 -5.24 -25.47
CA ALA A 3 44.52 -5.06 -24.32
C ALA A 3 43.06 -5.11 -24.79
N ALA A 4 42.30 -6.08 -24.28
CA ALA A 4 40.85 -6.07 -24.39
C ALA A 4 40.32 -5.04 -23.38
N LYS A 5 39.73 -3.95 -23.90
CA LYS A 5 39.00 -2.98 -23.08
C LYS A 5 37.71 -3.64 -22.59
N LEU A 6 37.71 -4.09 -21.34
CA LEU A 6 36.49 -4.39 -20.60
C LEU A 6 35.78 -3.05 -20.31
N ILE A 7 34.72 -2.76 -21.04
CA ILE A 7 33.82 -1.65 -20.70
C ILE A 7 32.87 -2.19 -19.64
N PHE A 8 33.19 -1.92 -18.38
CA PHE A 8 32.32 -2.19 -17.25
C PHE A 8 31.28 -1.05 -17.19
N SER A 9 30.15 -1.21 -17.87
CA SER A 9 29.02 -0.28 -17.73
C SER A 9 28.43 -0.43 -16.33
N LEU A 10 28.89 0.42 -15.41
CA LEU A 10 28.35 0.59 -14.07
C LEU A 10 27.00 1.32 -14.20
N ILE A 11 25.90 0.57 -14.42
CA ILE A 11 24.55 1.13 -14.31
C ILE A 11 24.29 1.31 -12.82
N ILE A 12 24.53 2.53 -12.33
CA ILE A 12 24.10 2.97 -11.01
C ILE A 12 22.58 3.08 -11.07
N LEU A 13 21.87 2.04 -10.65
CA LEU A 13 20.44 2.14 -10.34
C LEU A 13 20.33 3.07 -9.13
N SER A 14 20.02 4.34 -9.37
CA SER A 14 19.67 5.29 -8.33
C SER A 14 18.31 4.89 -7.74
N PHE A 15 18.33 4.01 -6.73
CA PHE A 15 17.20 3.83 -5.83
C PHE A 15 17.10 5.06 -4.96
N SER A 16 16.36 6.05 -5.43
CA SER A 16 15.80 7.04 -4.55
C SER A 16 14.76 6.31 -3.69
N LEU A 17 15.11 6.01 -2.43
CA LEU A 17 14.11 5.79 -1.38
C LEU A 17 13.32 7.09 -1.27
N HIS A 18 12.31 7.27 -2.12
CA HIS A 18 11.53 8.48 -2.16
C HIS A 18 10.75 8.57 -0.83
N SER A 19 11.14 9.54 0.01
CA SER A 19 10.43 9.95 1.23
C SER A 19 9.05 10.55 0.95
N GLN A 20 8.74 10.86 -0.32
CA GLN A 20 7.56 11.63 -0.73
C GLN A 20 6.24 11.15 -0.13
N GLU A 21 6.02 9.84 0.05
CA GLU A 21 4.77 9.36 0.65
C GLU A 21 4.66 9.59 2.15
N ILE A 22 5.81 9.59 2.83
CA ILE A 22 5.88 9.86 4.26
C ILE A 22 5.72 11.36 4.48
N ASP A 23 6.30 12.16 3.60
CA ASP A 23 6.12 13.61 3.59
C ASP A 23 4.64 13.97 3.40
N ASP A 24 3.87 13.23 2.60
CA ASP A 24 2.40 13.39 2.45
C ASP A 24 1.60 12.98 3.70
N LEU A 25 2.07 11.98 4.47
CA LEU A 25 1.42 11.50 5.71
C LEU A 25 1.75 12.36 6.94
N LEU A 26 2.90 13.05 6.95
CA LEU A 26 3.40 13.85 8.06
C LEU A 26 3.01 15.34 7.99
N VAL A 27 2.12 15.73 7.08
CA VAL A 27 1.72 17.14 6.88
C VAL A 27 0.79 17.68 8.00
N TYR A 28 0.27 16.84 8.89
CA TYR A 28 -0.80 17.25 9.83
C TYR A 28 -0.33 17.60 11.23
N ASP A 29 -0.94 18.69 11.75
CA ASP A 29 -0.99 18.96 13.19
C ASP A 29 -1.76 17.83 13.89
N GLN A 30 -1.30 17.42 15.08
CA GLN A 30 -1.96 16.45 15.96
C GLN A 30 -3.45 16.75 16.18
N LYS A 31 -3.85 18.02 16.07
CA LYS A 31 -5.25 18.47 16.13
C LYS A 31 -6.16 17.84 15.07
N GLU A 32 -5.66 17.57 13.85
CA GLU A 32 -6.47 16.96 12.80
C GLU A 32 -6.76 15.49 13.12
N TYR A 33 -5.77 14.76 13.65
CA TYR A 33 -5.96 13.41 14.16
C TYR A 33 -6.94 13.38 15.34
N ASP A 34 -6.82 14.31 16.29
CA ASP A 34 -7.75 14.44 17.43
C ASP A 34 -9.17 14.79 16.98
N ARG A 35 -9.32 15.60 15.92
CA ARG A 35 -10.63 15.93 15.36
C ARG A 35 -11.26 14.70 14.72
N LEU A 36 -10.48 13.89 14.00
CA LEU A 36 -10.98 12.66 13.39
C LEU A 36 -11.52 11.68 14.43
N LEU A 37 -10.82 11.47 15.55
CA LEU A 37 -11.29 10.55 16.60
C LEU A 37 -12.62 10.98 17.24
N LYS A 38 -13.03 12.23 17.07
CA LYS A 38 -14.30 12.79 17.57
C LYS A 38 -15.41 12.79 16.52
N SER A 39 -15.12 12.49 15.25
CA SER A 39 -16.10 12.47 14.18
C SER A 39 -16.69 11.08 13.94
N THR A 40 -17.79 11.04 13.20
CA THR A 40 -18.25 9.82 12.52
C THR A 40 -17.54 9.73 11.17
N THR A 41 -16.96 8.56 10.87
CA THR A 41 -16.33 8.28 9.57
C THR A 41 -17.36 7.76 8.59
N TYR A 42 -17.59 8.51 7.54
CA TYR A 42 -18.48 8.12 6.45
C TYR A 42 -17.70 7.29 5.44
N VAL A 43 -18.06 6.02 5.32
CA VAL A 43 -17.49 5.07 4.36
C VAL A 43 -18.26 5.21 3.06
N VAL A 44 -17.58 5.69 2.02
CA VAL A 44 -18.23 6.08 0.77
C VAL A 44 -18.15 4.92 -0.23
N LEU A 45 -19.31 4.40 -0.62
CA LEU A 45 -19.42 3.37 -1.65
C LEU A 45 -19.20 3.94 -3.05
N ASP A 46 -18.95 3.05 -4.01
CA ASP A 46 -18.98 3.43 -5.43
C ASP A 46 -20.40 3.86 -5.88
N GLN A 47 -20.50 4.31 -7.12
CA GLN A 47 -21.77 4.60 -7.77
C GLN A 47 -22.78 3.43 -7.63
N TYR A 48 -22.29 2.19 -7.58
CA TYR A 48 -23.12 1.01 -7.36
C TYR A 48 -22.73 0.34 -6.04
N SER A 49 -23.68 0.25 -5.11
CA SER A 49 -23.50 -0.45 -3.82
C SER A 49 -23.21 -1.94 -4.00
N GLU A 50 -23.68 -2.52 -5.11
CA GLU A 50 -23.48 -3.93 -5.45
C GLU A 50 -22.14 -4.23 -6.11
N SER A 51 -21.30 -3.22 -6.37
CA SER A 51 -19.97 -3.42 -6.96
C SER A 51 -19.08 -4.28 -6.06
N GLY A 52 -18.13 -4.99 -6.66
CA GLY A 52 -17.16 -5.80 -5.92
C GLY A 52 -16.37 -4.98 -4.89
N PHE A 53 -16.00 -3.75 -5.26
CA PHE A 53 -15.34 -2.81 -4.35
C PHE A 53 -16.25 -2.43 -3.17
N SER A 54 -17.48 -1.99 -3.42
CA SER A 54 -18.42 -1.58 -2.37
C SER A 54 -18.69 -2.73 -1.38
N LYS A 55 -18.93 -3.95 -1.88
CA LYS A 55 -19.11 -5.14 -1.05
C LYS A 55 -17.90 -5.45 -0.20
N ALA A 56 -16.72 -5.46 -0.80
CA ALA A 56 -15.47 -5.76 -0.10
C ALA A 56 -15.12 -4.68 0.93
N LEU A 57 -15.37 -3.40 0.63
CA LEU A 57 -15.14 -2.29 1.56
C LEU A 57 -16.10 -2.39 2.75
N THR A 58 -17.39 -2.58 2.51
CA THR A 58 -18.41 -2.79 3.57
C THR A 58 -18.00 -3.92 4.51
N ALA A 59 -17.72 -5.10 3.97
CA ALA A 59 -17.32 -6.25 4.78
C ALA A 59 -16.03 -5.98 5.57
N ALA A 60 -15.07 -5.27 4.98
CA ALA A 60 -13.82 -4.92 5.65
C ALA A 60 -14.01 -3.90 6.78
N VAL A 61 -14.81 -2.84 6.58
CA VAL A 61 -15.05 -1.85 7.63
C VAL A 61 -15.88 -2.41 8.77
N GLU A 62 -16.92 -3.20 8.48
CA GLU A 62 -17.74 -3.86 9.49
C GLU A 62 -16.93 -4.80 10.37
N LYS A 63 -15.95 -5.51 9.78
CA LYS A 63 -15.13 -6.46 10.51
C LYS A 63 -13.93 -5.84 11.24
N TYR A 64 -13.29 -4.83 10.66
CA TYR A 64 -11.97 -4.38 11.12
C TYR A 64 -11.89 -2.91 11.55
N TRP A 65 -12.88 -2.07 11.27
CA TRP A 65 -12.80 -0.65 11.62
C TRP A 65 -13.08 -0.42 13.11
N ASP A 66 -12.13 0.20 13.81
CA ASP A 66 -12.25 0.50 15.25
C ASP A 66 -11.87 1.95 15.62
N LEU A 67 -11.41 2.76 14.66
CA LEU A 67 -10.92 4.11 14.98
C LEU A 67 -12.02 5.05 15.47
N THR A 68 -13.20 4.97 14.86
CA THR A 68 -14.34 5.86 15.12
C THR A 68 -15.65 5.12 14.90
N LYS A 69 -16.77 5.73 15.33
CA LYS A 69 -18.07 5.36 14.75
C LYS A 69 -18.03 5.54 13.24
N PHE A 70 -18.76 4.72 12.49
CA PHE A 70 -18.85 4.83 11.04
C PHE A 70 -20.29 4.69 10.54
N GLU A 71 -20.53 5.26 9.37
CA GLU A 71 -21.77 5.12 8.60
C GLU A 71 -21.42 4.87 7.13
N ILE A 72 -22.14 3.97 6.47
CA ILE A 72 -21.95 3.66 5.06
C ILE A 72 -22.90 4.53 4.23
N ILE A 73 -22.36 5.24 3.25
CA ILE A 73 -23.12 6.19 2.43
C ILE A 73 -22.83 6.03 0.94
N ASP A 74 -23.77 6.52 0.12
CA ASP A 74 -23.60 6.61 -1.32
C ASP A 74 -22.87 7.90 -1.75
N GLN A 75 -22.59 7.98 -3.05
CA GLN A 75 -21.94 9.16 -3.66
C GLN A 75 -22.80 10.43 -3.61
N GLY A 76 -24.13 10.31 -3.53
CA GLY A 76 -25.04 11.45 -3.43
C GLY A 76 -24.88 12.14 -2.08
N THR A 77 -25.04 11.37 -1.01
CA THR A 77 -24.85 11.80 0.37
C THR A 77 -23.43 12.32 0.59
N TYR A 78 -22.42 11.67 0.01
CA TYR A 78 -21.04 12.12 0.11
C TYR A 78 -20.86 13.54 -0.44
N ARG A 79 -21.44 13.87 -1.60
CA ARG A 79 -21.33 15.22 -2.20
C ARG A 79 -21.97 16.30 -1.32
N GLU A 80 -23.02 15.96 -0.59
CA GLU A 80 -23.65 16.88 0.37
C GLU A 80 -22.76 17.09 1.61
N TYR A 81 -22.11 16.02 2.08
CA TYR A 81 -21.42 16.00 3.37
C TYR A 81 -19.96 16.40 3.30
N ILE A 82 -19.30 16.28 2.15
CA ILE A 82 -17.84 16.48 2.00
C ILE A 82 -17.36 17.84 2.53
N ASN A 83 -18.20 18.88 2.49
CA ASN A 83 -17.88 20.23 2.95
C ASN A 83 -18.05 20.44 4.47
N ASP A 84 -18.59 19.46 5.20
CA ASP A 84 -18.76 19.52 6.65
C ASP A 84 -17.44 19.20 7.36
N LYS A 85 -16.91 20.17 8.13
CA LYS A 85 -15.65 20.04 8.89
C LYS A 85 -15.75 19.09 10.09
N THR A 86 -16.94 18.70 10.49
CA THR A 86 -17.21 17.78 11.62
C THR A 86 -17.26 16.31 11.20
N LYS A 87 -17.22 16.03 9.89
CA LYS A 87 -17.30 14.68 9.32
C LYS A 87 -15.94 14.21 8.81
N SER A 88 -15.64 12.92 8.96
CA SER A 88 -14.51 12.26 8.32
C SER A 88 -15.01 11.33 7.23
N PHE A 89 -14.15 11.03 6.25
CA PHE A 89 -14.49 10.20 5.10
C PHE A 89 -13.42 9.16 4.87
N LEU A 90 -13.85 7.92 4.62
CA LEU A 90 -13.04 6.86 4.04
C LEU A 90 -13.55 6.63 2.62
N THR A 91 -12.78 7.03 1.62
CA THR A 91 -13.26 7.05 0.23
C THR A 91 -12.17 6.71 -0.77
N ARG A 92 -12.60 6.12 -1.89
CA ARG A 92 -11.74 5.79 -3.03
C ARG A 92 -11.62 7.01 -3.93
N ASN A 93 -10.38 7.38 -4.27
CA ASN A 93 -10.11 8.53 -5.11
C ASN A 93 -9.12 8.19 -6.21
N TYR A 94 -9.38 8.75 -7.40
CA TYR A 94 -8.42 8.77 -8.49
C TYR A 94 -7.52 10.01 -8.35
N ILE A 95 -6.22 9.78 -8.29
CA ILE A 95 -5.21 10.83 -8.29
C ILE A 95 -4.63 10.91 -9.70
N ALA A 96 -5.13 11.86 -10.48
CA ALA A 96 -4.65 12.18 -11.82
C ALA A 96 -3.23 12.75 -11.79
N GLY A 97 -2.42 12.42 -12.80
CA GLY A 97 -1.06 12.95 -12.98
C GLY A 97 -0.11 11.88 -13.54
N ASP A 98 1.20 12.04 -13.34
CA ASP A 98 2.24 11.16 -13.94
C ASP A 98 2.08 9.67 -13.64
N LYS A 99 1.32 9.32 -12.59
CA LYS A 99 1.25 7.96 -12.05
C LYS A 99 -0.15 7.35 -11.95
N ASP A 100 -1.22 8.12 -12.20
CA ASP A 100 -2.61 7.65 -12.33
C ASP A 100 -3.05 6.56 -11.31
N TRP A 101 -3.01 6.90 -10.02
CA TRP A 101 -3.32 5.95 -8.94
C TRP A 101 -4.78 5.98 -8.51
N ILE A 102 -5.28 4.81 -8.13
CA ILE A 102 -6.50 4.69 -7.33
C ILE A 102 -6.09 4.45 -5.88
N THR A 103 -6.54 5.31 -4.99
CA THR A 103 -6.17 5.33 -3.56
C THR A 103 -7.40 5.22 -2.68
N LEU A 104 -7.24 4.59 -1.52
CA LEU A 104 -8.20 4.67 -0.42
C LEU A 104 -7.65 5.71 0.57
N ASN A 105 -8.45 6.74 0.86
CA ASN A 105 -8.02 7.87 1.68
C ASN A 105 -8.93 8.04 2.88
N LEU A 106 -8.32 8.34 4.03
CA LEU A 106 -8.99 8.80 5.23
C LEU A 106 -8.70 10.28 5.43
N PHE A 107 -9.75 11.10 5.55
CA PHE A 107 -9.58 12.55 5.73
C PHE A 107 -10.75 13.21 6.45
N MET A 108 -10.52 14.43 6.92
CA MET A 108 -11.58 15.31 7.42
C MET A 108 -12.23 16.13 6.30
N GLY A 109 -13.54 16.31 6.37
CA GLY A 109 -14.32 17.17 5.47
C GLY A 109 -14.02 18.66 5.61
N GLY A 110 -14.77 19.46 4.85
CA GLY A 110 -14.56 20.90 4.70
C GLY A 110 -13.27 21.23 3.93
N GLN A 111 -13.00 20.46 2.88
CA GLN A 111 -11.94 20.72 1.91
C GLN A 111 -12.52 21.49 0.72
N LYS A 112 -11.76 22.46 0.18
CA LYS A 112 -12.20 23.24 -0.98
C LYS A 112 -12.02 22.47 -2.30
N SER A 113 -11.09 21.52 -2.34
CA SER A 113 -10.89 20.57 -3.44
C SER A 113 -10.05 19.37 -2.97
N MET A 114 -10.11 18.25 -3.70
CA MET A 114 -9.20 17.11 -3.45
C MET A 114 -7.75 17.43 -3.84
N GLU A 115 -7.53 18.49 -4.63
CA GLU A 115 -6.21 19.03 -4.97
C GLU A 115 -5.53 19.69 -3.77
N THR A 116 -6.30 20.13 -2.76
CA THR A 116 -5.75 20.43 -1.43
C THR A 116 -5.48 19.12 -0.68
N LYS A 117 -4.50 18.35 -1.16
CA LYS A 117 -3.99 17.09 -0.57
C LYS A 117 -3.74 17.17 0.94
N GLY A 118 -3.57 18.37 1.48
CA GLY A 118 -3.31 18.67 2.88
C GLY A 118 -4.48 18.50 3.85
N LYS A 119 -5.34 17.46 3.72
CA LYS A 119 -6.22 16.94 4.80
C LYS A 119 -6.39 15.39 4.85
N ILE A 120 -5.68 14.63 4.02
CA ILE A 120 -5.62 13.16 4.05
C ILE A 120 -4.71 12.66 5.18
N VAL A 121 -5.29 12.19 6.28
CA VAL A 121 -4.53 11.74 7.46
C VAL A 121 -3.93 10.33 7.33
N ALA A 122 -4.44 9.54 6.38
CA ALA A 122 -3.90 8.23 5.99
C ALA A 122 -4.32 7.88 4.56
N SER A 123 -3.45 7.21 3.82
CA SER A 123 -3.68 6.85 2.41
C SER A 123 -3.02 5.53 2.04
N VAL A 124 -3.68 4.74 1.19
CA VAL A 124 -3.08 3.54 0.58
C VAL A 124 -3.38 3.47 -0.90
N LYS A 125 -2.35 3.20 -1.71
CA LYS A 125 -2.48 2.90 -3.14
C LYS A 125 -3.09 1.52 -3.31
N MET A 126 -4.27 1.48 -3.90
CA MET A 126 -5.01 0.24 -4.11
C MET A 126 -4.63 -0.44 -5.41
N LYS A 127 -4.58 0.34 -6.49
CA LYS A 127 -4.21 -0.10 -7.83
C LYS A 127 -3.74 1.06 -8.70
N HIS A 128 -3.11 0.76 -9.82
CA HIS A 128 -3.00 1.67 -10.96
C HIS A 128 -4.31 1.68 -11.76
N TYR A 129 -4.67 2.80 -12.40
CA TYR A 129 -5.94 2.89 -13.15
C TYR A 129 -6.10 1.84 -14.26
N THR A 130 -4.99 1.29 -14.77
CA THR A 130 -5.00 0.25 -15.83
C THR A 130 -5.21 -1.16 -15.29
N GLU A 131 -5.11 -1.39 -13.99
CA GLU A 131 -5.39 -2.68 -13.36
C GLU A 131 -6.93 -2.87 -13.28
N PRO A 132 -7.46 -4.09 -13.49
CA PRO A 132 -8.85 -4.43 -13.17
C PRO A 132 -9.18 -4.20 -11.69
N ASP A 133 -10.46 -3.98 -11.35
CA ASP A 133 -10.85 -3.84 -9.94
C ASP A 133 -10.76 -5.18 -9.20
N GLU A 134 -11.05 -6.28 -9.90
CA GLU A 134 -11.07 -7.64 -9.39
C GLU A 134 -9.72 -8.04 -8.76
N ASP A 135 -8.61 -7.61 -9.37
CA ASP A 135 -7.24 -7.92 -8.96
C ASP A 135 -6.86 -7.29 -7.61
N MET A 136 -7.62 -6.29 -7.13
CA MET A 136 -7.37 -5.60 -5.87
C MET A 136 -8.30 -6.06 -4.73
N LEU A 137 -9.41 -6.74 -5.03
CA LEU A 137 -10.51 -6.90 -4.07
C LEU A 137 -10.07 -7.65 -2.80
N TYR A 138 -9.25 -8.69 -2.96
CA TYR A 138 -8.72 -9.48 -1.84
C TYR A 138 -7.82 -8.65 -0.89
N LYS A 139 -7.29 -7.51 -1.35
CA LYS A 139 -6.43 -6.62 -0.57
C LYS A 139 -7.23 -5.60 0.24
N ILE A 140 -8.51 -5.37 -0.06
CA ILE A 140 -9.32 -4.34 0.61
C ILE A 140 -9.35 -4.52 2.15
N PRO A 141 -9.53 -5.73 2.69
CA PRO A 141 -9.41 -5.97 4.13
C PRO A 141 -8.08 -5.49 4.74
N VAL A 142 -6.95 -5.70 4.05
CA VAL A 142 -5.64 -5.22 4.56
C VAL A 142 -5.51 -3.72 4.42
N PHE A 143 -6.10 -3.12 3.37
CA PHE A 143 -6.03 -1.67 3.14
C PHE A 143 -6.78 -0.89 4.22
N VAL A 144 -7.96 -1.37 4.61
CA VAL A 144 -8.71 -0.79 5.75
C VAL A 144 -7.88 -0.86 7.04
N GLN A 145 -7.27 -2.01 7.33
CA GLN A 145 -6.39 -2.15 8.50
C GLN A 145 -5.13 -1.26 8.39
N ASN A 146 -4.53 -1.15 7.22
CA ASN A 146 -3.33 -0.35 6.97
C ASN A 146 -3.60 1.14 7.18
N ILE A 147 -4.74 1.65 6.73
CA ILE A 147 -5.18 3.03 7.00
C ILE A 147 -5.22 3.30 8.52
N GLN A 148 -5.77 2.36 9.29
CA GLN A 148 -5.84 2.50 10.75
C GLN A 148 -4.47 2.41 11.40
N TRP A 149 -3.62 1.49 10.92
CA TRP A 149 -2.23 1.39 11.36
C TRP A 149 -1.48 2.71 11.10
N GLN A 150 -1.50 3.24 9.87
CA GLN A 150 -0.87 4.52 9.52
C GLN A 150 -1.34 5.66 10.43
N PHE A 151 -2.66 5.77 10.62
CA PHE A 151 -3.26 6.77 11.51
C PHE A 151 -2.67 6.70 12.92
N ARG A 152 -2.65 5.50 13.53
CA ARG A 152 -2.13 5.32 14.89
C ARG A 152 -0.64 5.60 14.99
N MET A 153 0.13 5.27 13.96
CA MET A 153 1.58 5.54 13.96
C MET A 153 1.89 7.04 14.02
N VAL A 154 1.19 7.86 13.22
CA VAL A 154 1.40 9.31 13.26
C VAL A 154 0.82 9.93 14.52
N LYS A 155 -0.41 9.53 14.91
CA LYS A 155 -1.09 10.03 16.11
C LYS A 155 -0.27 9.79 17.38
N ASN A 156 0.32 8.62 17.55
CA ASN A 156 1.11 8.31 18.74
C ASN A 156 2.52 8.94 18.72
N ASN A 157 2.80 9.87 17.80
CA ASN A 157 4.11 10.48 17.57
C ASN A 157 5.22 9.43 17.38
N ALA A 158 4.89 8.24 16.87
CA ALA A 158 5.91 7.25 16.59
C ALA A 158 6.83 7.73 15.46
N TYR A 159 6.30 8.54 14.52
CA TYR A 159 7.03 9.15 13.42
C TYR A 159 6.70 10.63 13.31
N THR A 160 7.73 11.47 13.44
CA THR A 160 7.61 12.93 13.24
C THR A 160 8.37 13.39 12.00
N SER A 161 9.11 12.48 11.36
CA SER A 161 9.92 12.73 10.18
C SER A 161 10.03 11.49 9.28
N ALA A 162 10.37 11.69 8.01
CA ALA A 162 10.71 10.59 7.10
C ALA A 162 11.87 9.71 7.63
N SER A 163 12.79 10.29 8.40
CA SER A 163 13.88 9.56 9.04
C SER A 163 13.38 8.56 10.09
N ASP A 164 12.44 8.97 10.94
CA ASP A 164 11.87 8.10 11.97
C ASP A 164 11.15 6.90 11.33
N PHE A 165 10.46 7.16 10.22
CA PHE A 165 9.76 6.12 9.46
C PHE A 165 10.73 5.13 8.80
N ASN A 166 11.84 5.61 8.24
CA ASN A 166 12.91 4.75 7.72
C ASN A 166 13.52 3.88 8.82
N LYS A 167 13.75 4.45 10.01
CA LYS A 167 14.24 3.71 11.19
C LYS A 167 13.23 2.64 11.63
N TYR A 168 11.94 2.96 11.58
CA TYR A 168 10.90 1.98 11.84
C TYR A 168 10.93 0.83 10.86
N TYR A 169 10.93 1.08 9.56
CA TYR A 169 10.97 -0.01 8.58
C TYR A 169 12.19 -0.90 8.74
N LYS A 170 13.35 -0.31 9.04
CA LYS A 170 14.55 -1.09 9.37
C LYS A 170 14.37 -1.99 10.60
N THR A 171 13.59 -1.55 11.58
CA THR A 171 13.29 -2.35 12.77
C THR A 171 12.26 -3.43 12.45
N GLN A 172 11.24 -3.08 11.67
CA GLN A 172 10.16 -4.00 11.31
C GLN A 172 10.60 -5.06 10.29
N SER A 173 11.59 -4.80 9.44
CA SER A 173 12.09 -5.79 8.50
C SER A 173 12.63 -7.06 9.20
N MET A 174 12.97 -6.97 10.49
CA MET A 174 13.31 -8.12 11.32
C MET A 174 12.17 -9.16 11.40
N VAL A 175 10.92 -8.74 11.26
CA VAL A 175 9.74 -9.62 11.19
C VAL A 175 9.83 -10.59 10.02
N MET A 176 10.52 -10.22 8.94
CA MET A 176 10.73 -11.10 7.78
C MET A 176 11.54 -12.35 8.11
N LYS A 177 12.28 -12.36 9.22
CA LYS A 177 13.09 -13.52 9.66
C LYS A 177 12.27 -14.61 10.33
N THR A 178 11.08 -14.27 10.84
CA THR A 178 10.24 -15.18 11.63
C THR A 178 8.87 -15.41 11.00
N ARG A 179 8.56 -14.76 9.88
CA ARG A 179 7.28 -14.87 9.18
C ARG A 179 7.46 -15.40 7.78
N THR A 180 6.46 -16.13 7.30
CA THR A 180 6.41 -16.64 5.94
C THR A 180 5.99 -15.53 4.99
N LEU A 181 6.83 -15.26 4.00
CA LEU A 181 6.54 -14.33 2.92
C LEU A 181 5.65 -15.01 1.87
N TYR A 182 4.46 -14.48 1.65
CA TYR A 182 3.56 -14.88 0.57
C TYR A 182 3.79 -14.02 -0.67
N ILE A 183 4.04 -14.66 -1.79
CA ILE A 183 4.21 -14.02 -3.10
C ILE A 183 3.20 -14.64 -4.06
N LEU A 184 2.40 -13.79 -4.72
CA LEU A 184 1.53 -14.29 -5.77
C LEU A 184 2.33 -14.85 -6.94
N ASN A 185 1.88 -15.99 -7.48
CA ASN A 185 2.48 -16.57 -8.69
C ASN A 185 2.58 -15.54 -9.84
N GLN A 186 1.55 -14.71 -10.03
CA GLN A 186 1.53 -13.68 -11.07
C GLN A 186 2.52 -12.52 -10.85
N HIS A 187 3.06 -12.39 -9.63
CA HIS A 187 4.06 -11.38 -9.32
C HIS A 187 5.49 -11.89 -9.57
N LEU A 188 5.69 -13.12 -10.03
CA LEU A 188 7.02 -13.62 -10.36
C LEU A 188 7.47 -13.08 -11.71
N THR A 189 8.77 -12.81 -11.81
CA THR A 189 9.44 -12.52 -13.09
C THR A 189 10.09 -13.79 -13.61
N ASN A 190 10.43 -13.83 -14.90
CA ASN A 190 11.16 -14.94 -15.53
C ASN A 190 12.52 -15.28 -14.90
N LYS A 191 13.06 -14.41 -14.02
CA LYS A 191 14.30 -14.69 -13.29
C LYS A 191 14.09 -15.36 -11.94
N VAL A 192 12.86 -15.34 -11.43
CA VAL A 192 12.47 -15.88 -10.12
C VAL A 192 11.13 -16.63 -10.21
N GLU A 193 10.93 -17.33 -11.32
CA GLU A 193 9.66 -17.97 -11.72
C GLU A 193 9.27 -19.22 -10.92
N SER A 194 10.12 -19.66 -9.99
CA SER A 194 9.85 -20.83 -9.15
C SER A 194 10.32 -20.60 -7.71
N LEU A 195 9.82 -21.41 -6.78
CA LEU A 195 10.21 -21.34 -5.38
C LEU A 195 11.73 -21.55 -5.20
N GLU A 196 12.32 -22.46 -5.98
CA GLU A 196 13.77 -22.69 -6.01
C GLU A 196 14.53 -21.41 -6.38
N LYS A 197 14.13 -20.73 -7.47
CA LYS A 197 14.75 -19.48 -7.91
C LYS A 197 14.52 -18.33 -6.92
N VAL A 198 13.39 -18.29 -6.23
CA VAL A 198 13.17 -17.32 -5.15
C VAL A 198 14.15 -17.57 -4.00
N LYS A 199 14.37 -18.84 -3.61
CA LYS A 199 15.28 -19.23 -2.52
C LYS A 199 16.76 -18.98 -2.83
N ASP A 200 17.15 -18.83 -4.08
CA ASP A 200 18.48 -18.33 -4.46
C ASP A 200 18.75 -16.94 -3.83
N TYR A 201 17.71 -16.11 -3.75
CA TYR A 201 17.79 -14.72 -3.30
C TYR A 201 17.21 -14.46 -1.91
N TYR A 202 16.21 -15.23 -1.46
CA TYR A 202 15.51 -15.04 -0.18
C TYR A 202 15.70 -16.25 0.73
N LYS A 203 16.24 -16.05 1.93
CA LYS A 203 16.68 -17.17 2.79
C LYS A 203 15.65 -17.61 3.83
N ASN A 204 14.72 -16.73 4.19
CA ASN A 204 13.67 -17.03 5.17
C ASN A 204 12.51 -17.78 4.50
N ASP A 205 11.48 -18.10 5.28
CA ASP A 205 10.31 -18.85 4.81
C ASP A 205 9.50 -18.05 3.78
N VAL A 206 9.16 -18.72 2.69
CA VAL A 206 8.44 -18.13 1.56
C VAL A 206 7.55 -19.17 0.91
N SER A 207 6.36 -18.73 0.50
CA SER A 207 5.38 -19.54 -0.21
C SER A 207 4.90 -18.79 -1.45
N LEU A 208 4.83 -19.51 -2.56
CA LEU A 208 4.17 -19.06 -3.77
C LEU A 208 2.70 -19.43 -3.67
N VAL A 209 1.82 -18.44 -3.79
CA VAL A 209 0.40 -18.58 -3.46
C VAL A 209 -0.50 -17.93 -4.50
N ASP A 210 -1.80 -18.16 -4.39
CA ASP A 210 -2.84 -17.39 -5.08
C ASP A 210 -3.45 -16.30 -4.17
N ALA A 211 -4.37 -15.52 -4.75
CA ALA A 211 -5.03 -14.41 -4.04
C ALA A 211 -5.95 -14.90 -2.91
N GLU A 212 -6.53 -16.09 -3.06
CA GLU A 212 -7.46 -16.66 -2.08
C GLU A 212 -6.70 -17.07 -0.81
N GLN A 213 -5.52 -17.65 -0.94
CA GLN A 213 -4.66 -17.98 0.21
C GLN A 213 -4.22 -16.72 0.97
N ILE A 214 -3.93 -15.61 0.28
CA ILE A 214 -3.65 -14.32 0.95
C ILE A 214 -4.91 -13.81 1.65
N ASN A 215 -6.07 -13.85 0.99
CA ASN A 215 -7.35 -13.45 1.57
C ASN A 215 -7.67 -14.23 2.85
N GLN A 216 -7.42 -15.55 2.85
CA GLN A 216 -7.56 -16.41 4.02
C GLN A 216 -6.61 -16.01 5.14
N ALA A 217 -5.33 -15.76 4.85
CA ALA A 217 -4.38 -15.30 5.85
C ALA A 217 -4.81 -13.98 6.50
N ILE A 218 -5.31 -13.02 5.70
CA ILE A 218 -5.84 -11.75 6.22
C ILE A 218 -7.11 -11.98 7.05
N THR A 219 -8.02 -12.82 6.57
CA THR A 219 -9.30 -13.12 7.23
C THR A 219 -9.11 -13.80 8.58
N ASN A 220 -8.12 -14.69 8.65
CA ASN A 220 -7.72 -15.42 9.85
C ASN A 220 -6.82 -14.59 10.77
N GLN A 221 -6.44 -13.37 10.36
CA GLN A 221 -5.51 -12.52 11.10
C GLN A 221 -4.21 -13.27 11.41
N ASP A 222 -3.66 -14.00 10.42
CA ASP A 222 -2.51 -14.86 10.62
C ASP A 222 -1.26 -14.02 10.93
N SER A 223 -0.81 -14.12 12.18
CA SER A 223 0.37 -13.39 12.68
C SER A 223 1.69 -13.91 12.12
N ASN A 224 1.72 -15.10 11.51
CA ASN A 224 2.92 -15.69 10.92
C ASN A 224 3.09 -15.34 9.44
N VAL A 225 2.10 -14.67 8.82
CA VAL A 225 2.12 -14.35 7.39
C VAL A 225 2.38 -12.87 7.14
N VAL A 226 3.26 -12.61 6.17
CA VAL A 226 3.40 -11.32 5.49
C VAL A 226 3.25 -11.56 4.00
N PHE A 227 2.77 -10.60 3.23
CA PHE A 227 2.61 -10.79 1.79
C PHE A 227 3.02 -9.57 0.98
N LEU A 228 3.55 -9.83 -0.21
CA LEU A 228 3.96 -8.80 -1.16
C LEU A 228 2.76 -8.31 -1.99
N SER A 229 2.40 -7.04 -1.81
CA SER A 229 1.51 -6.30 -2.69
C SER A 229 2.33 -5.47 -3.67
N ILE A 230 2.07 -5.67 -4.95
CA ILE A 230 2.57 -4.83 -6.05
C ILE A 230 1.38 -4.09 -6.62
N VAL A 231 1.55 -2.80 -6.86
CA VAL A 231 0.59 -1.92 -7.55
C VAL A 231 1.36 -1.16 -8.61
N ALA A 232 1.03 -1.34 -9.88
CA ALA A 232 1.84 -0.82 -10.98
C ALA A 232 1.06 -0.81 -12.30
N PRO A 233 1.46 0.05 -13.27
CA PRO A 233 0.88 0.01 -14.60
C PRO A 233 1.03 -1.37 -15.26
N THR A 234 -0.09 -1.89 -15.75
CA THR A 234 -0.16 -3.14 -16.52
C THR A 234 -0.01 -2.89 -18.03
N LYS A 235 -0.12 -1.62 -18.46
CA LYS A 235 0.05 -1.17 -19.85
C LYS A 235 1.01 0.01 -19.90
N ASN A 236 1.81 0.12 -20.96
CA ASN A 236 2.77 1.21 -21.19
C ASN A 236 3.67 1.48 -19.97
N TRP A 237 4.15 0.40 -19.34
CA TRP A 237 4.80 0.41 -18.04
C TRP A 237 6.25 0.91 -18.05
N SER A 238 6.91 0.94 -19.22
CA SER A 238 8.32 1.32 -19.31
C SER A 238 8.56 2.75 -18.81
N GLY A 239 9.38 2.89 -17.78
CA GLY A 239 9.71 4.18 -17.15
C GLY A 239 8.68 4.68 -16.15
N ARG A 240 7.56 3.97 -15.95
CA ARG A 240 6.57 4.30 -14.92
C ARG A 240 6.89 3.60 -13.61
N ASP A 241 6.45 4.18 -12.50
CA ASP A 241 6.71 3.64 -11.18
C ASP A 241 5.78 2.48 -10.82
N GLY A 242 6.36 1.45 -10.19
CA GLY A 242 5.65 0.40 -9.47
C GLY A 242 5.82 0.59 -7.97
N TYR A 243 4.76 0.29 -7.24
CA TYR A 243 4.64 0.42 -5.81
C TYR A 243 4.70 -0.94 -5.13
N TYR A 244 5.70 -1.15 -4.27
CA TYR A 244 5.98 -2.45 -3.66
C TYR A 244 5.85 -2.33 -2.15
N ARG A 245 4.92 -3.09 -1.56
CA ARG A 245 4.68 -3.10 -0.12
C ARG A 245 4.59 -4.52 0.39
N ILE A 246 5.20 -4.79 1.53
CA ILE A 246 4.98 -6.03 2.28
C ILE A 246 4.10 -5.67 3.48
N TYR A 247 2.92 -6.27 3.53
CA TYR A 247 1.98 -6.10 4.63
C TYR A 247 1.96 -7.34 5.52
N THR A 248 1.73 -7.13 6.81
CA THR A 248 1.33 -8.21 7.70
C THR A 248 -0.10 -8.64 7.37
N ALA A 249 -0.39 -9.94 7.36
CA ALA A 249 -1.76 -10.42 7.18
C ALA A 249 -2.65 -10.07 8.39
N ASN A 250 -2.09 -10.17 9.60
CA ASN A 250 -2.66 -9.63 10.83
C ASN A 250 -2.43 -8.12 10.94
N GLY A 251 -3.50 -7.32 11.06
CA GLY A 251 -3.41 -5.89 11.37
C GLY A 251 -2.91 -4.96 10.25
N GLY A 252 -2.54 -5.50 9.08
CA GLY A 252 -2.20 -4.72 7.88
C GLY A 252 -1.04 -3.73 8.04
N GLN A 253 -0.11 -3.97 8.96
CA GLN A 253 1.08 -3.15 9.14
C GLN A 253 1.98 -3.25 7.91
N THR A 254 2.52 -2.11 7.45
CA THR A 254 3.59 -2.13 6.44
C THR A 254 4.92 -2.51 7.09
N VAL A 255 5.54 -3.59 6.61
CA VAL A 255 6.84 -4.08 7.08
C VAL A 255 7.98 -3.51 6.23
N ILE A 256 7.79 -3.52 4.91
CA ILE A 256 8.74 -2.99 3.93
C ILE A 256 7.96 -2.21 2.87
N GLY A 257 8.49 -1.08 2.45
CA GLY A 257 7.92 -0.29 1.37
C GLY A 257 8.95 0.49 0.58
N TYR A 258 8.85 0.44 -0.74
CA TYR A 258 9.59 1.29 -1.68
C TYR A 258 8.82 1.44 -3.00
N THR A 259 9.31 2.35 -3.83
CA THR A 259 8.83 2.59 -5.19
C THR A 259 10.01 2.40 -6.13
N ARG A 260 9.79 1.78 -7.28
CA ARG A 260 10.82 1.69 -8.32
C ARG A 260 10.20 1.78 -9.70
N SER A 261 10.92 2.38 -10.64
CA SER A 261 10.50 2.39 -12.04
C SER A 261 10.53 0.98 -12.61
N VAL A 262 9.52 0.65 -13.42
CA VAL A 262 9.42 -0.61 -14.14
C VAL A 262 10.13 -0.44 -15.48
N SER A 263 11.05 -1.34 -15.78
CA SER A 263 11.89 -1.29 -16.99
C SER A 263 12.23 -2.71 -17.47
N SER A 264 12.84 -2.84 -18.65
CA SER A 264 13.30 -4.15 -19.12
C SER A 264 14.35 -4.78 -18.20
N SER A 265 15.16 -3.98 -17.51
CA SER A 265 16.15 -4.45 -16.55
C SER A 265 15.57 -4.72 -15.15
N ALA A 266 14.44 -4.09 -14.82
CA ALA A 266 13.68 -4.26 -13.59
C ALA A 266 12.19 -4.46 -13.92
N PRO A 267 11.81 -5.63 -14.47
CA PRO A 267 10.47 -5.87 -14.99
C PRO A 267 9.40 -5.82 -13.90
N LEU A 268 8.14 -5.73 -14.31
CA LEU A 268 7.00 -5.79 -13.39
C LEU A 268 7.00 -7.15 -12.68
N GLY A 269 6.89 -7.13 -11.35
CA GLY A 269 6.99 -8.31 -10.52
C GLY A 269 8.18 -8.25 -9.56
N VAL A 270 8.32 -9.26 -8.72
CA VAL A 270 9.44 -9.40 -7.80
C VAL A 270 10.69 -9.84 -8.56
N THR A 271 11.81 -9.20 -8.25
CA THR A 271 13.13 -9.53 -8.80
C THR A 271 14.04 -10.11 -7.71
N GLY A 272 15.16 -10.73 -8.12
CA GLY A 272 16.18 -11.17 -7.16
C GLY A 272 16.77 -10.03 -6.31
N TYR A 273 16.76 -8.79 -6.81
CA TYR A 273 17.18 -7.62 -6.02
C TYR A 273 16.16 -7.27 -4.94
N ASP A 274 14.87 -7.29 -5.27
CA ASP A 274 13.78 -7.08 -4.32
C ASP A 274 13.86 -8.11 -3.19
N LEU A 275 14.00 -9.39 -3.54
CA LEU A 275 14.14 -10.51 -2.59
C LEU A 275 15.36 -10.36 -1.66
N LYS A 276 16.51 -9.92 -2.19
CA LYS A 276 17.69 -9.62 -1.35
C LYS A 276 17.43 -8.49 -0.37
N THR A 277 16.61 -7.51 -0.76
CA THR A 277 16.22 -6.39 0.11
C THR A 277 15.32 -6.87 1.24
N PHE A 278 14.47 -7.86 1.00
CA PHE A 278 13.55 -8.42 2.01
C PHE A 278 14.27 -9.24 3.10
N ASN A 279 15.50 -9.69 2.85
CA ASN A 279 16.31 -10.42 3.86
C ASN A 279 16.98 -9.51 4.89
N LYS A 280 17.06 -8.19 4.64
CA LYS A 280 17.84 -7.26 5.47
C LYS A 280 17.14 -6.99 6.81
#